data_AF-A0A348AP24-F1
#
_entry.id   AF-A0A348AP24-F1
#
_cell.length_a   1.000
_cell.length_b   1.000
_cell.length_c   1.000
_cell.angle_alpha   90.00
_cell.angle_beta   90.00
_cell.angle_gamma   90.00
#
_symmetry.space_group_name_H-M   'P 1'
#
loop_
_entity.id
_entity.type
_entity.pdbx_description
1 polymer ?
#
loop_
_entity_poly.entity_id
_entity_poly.type
_entity_poly.pdbx_seq_one_letter_code
_entity_poly.pdbx_strand_id
1 'polypeptide(L)'
;MKIVCRAVVLLFLLSSGTFPIVFASPVLSSGGTIDIGSRGDEVRVVQKLLADAGFYAGEIDGIYGSGTQRAVKEFQQSNGLTVSGVVDKETVLYLERAGGEPSRYNRSLLMRASAYTANDPGCSGFTYRGNQLRRGLVAVDPTVIPLGTRLYINGYGYAIADDIGSSIKENRIDLSFDSRAEAFSFGVRNVTVYILD
;
A
#
# COMPACT_ATOMS: atom_id res chain seq x y z
N MET A 1 -29.67 1.31 -14.62
CA MET A 1 -28.27 1.46 -15.08
C MET A 1 -27.49 2.05 -13.92
N LYS A 2 -26.71 1.25 -13.18
CA LYS A 2 -26.05 1.70 -11.94
C LYS A 2 -24.80 2.50 -12.33
N ILE A 3 -24.85 3.81 -12.13
CA ILE A 3 -23.78 4.74 -12.48
C ILE A 3 -22.69 4.58 -11.42
N VAL A 4 -21.50 4.16 -11.85
CA VAL A 4 -20.28 4.16 -11.03
C VAL A 4 -19.54 5.47 -11.28
N CYS A 5 -18.97 6.03 -10.22
CA CYS A 5 -18.38 7.35 -10.10
C CYS A 5 -17.59 7.80 -11.35
N ARG A 6 -17.87 9.03 -11.83
CA ARG A 6 -17.13 9.64 -12.95
C ARG A 6 -15.83 10.26 -12.44
N ALA A 7 -14.68 9.65 -12.77
CA ALA A 7 -13.37 10.20 -12.48
C ALA A 7 -13.10 11.50 -13.26
N VAL A 8 -12.84 12.61 -12.55
CA VAL A 8 -12.33 13.86 -13.14
C VAL A 8 -10.80 13.78 -13.20
N VAL A 9 -10.24 13.90 -14.41
CA VAL A 9 -8.80 13.78 -14.67
C VAL A 9 -8.16 15.17 -14.71
N LEU A 10 -7.19 15.45 -13.83
CA LEU A 10 -6.28 16.60 -13.95
C LEU A 10 -4.90 16.09 -14.37
N LEU A 11 -4.34 16.69 -15.42
CA LEU A 11 -3.16 16.25 -16.16
C LEU A 11 -1.92 17.04 -15.69
N PHE A 12 -0.84 16.36 -15.29
CA PHE A 12 0.51 16.93 -15.22
C PHE A 12 1.55 15.92 -15.72
N LEU A 13 2.56 16.44 -16.42
CA LEU A 13 3.54 15.73 -17.25
C LEU A 13 4.92 15.58 -16.54
N LEU A 14 5.72 14.62 -17.08
CA LEU A 14 7.17 14.36 -16.90
C LEU A 14 7.55 13.58 -15.61
N SER A 15 8.56 12.71 -15.56
CA SER A 15 9.69 12.38 -16.44
C SER A 15 10.11 10.91 -16.25
N SER A 16 10.83 10.37 -17.23
CA SER A 16 11.44 9.04 -17.23
C SER A 16 12.52 8.88 -16.16
N GLY A 17 12.31 7.94 -15.23
CA GLY A 17 13.29 7.50 -14.25
C GLY A 17 13.54 5.99 -14.39
N THR A 18 14.81 5.63 -14.46
CA THR A 18 15.34 4.27 -14.62
C THR A 18 15.05 3.37 -13.43
N PHE A 19 14.72 2.11 -13.72
CA PHE A 19 14.49 1.00 -12.78
C PHE A 19 15.74 0.66 -11.96
N PRO A 20 15.64 0.47 -10.63
CA PRO A 20 16.60 -0.33 -9.91
C PRO A 20 16.25 -1.84 -9.98
N ILE A 21 17.32 -2.62 -10.07
CA ILE A 21 17.37 -4.09 -10.11
C ILE A 21 16.88 -4.68 -8.79
N VAL A 22 16.17 -5.80 -8.88
CA VAL A 22 15.57 -6.59 -7.80
C VAL A 22 16.63 -7.05 -6.79
N PHE A 23 16.53 -6.64 -5.52
CA PHE A 23 17.26 -7.25 -4.41
C PHE A 23 16.39 -8.33 -3.75
N ALA A 24 16.94 -9.54 -3.61
CA ALA A 24 16.35 -10.61 -2.82
C ALA A 24 16.16 -10.15 -1.35
N SER A 25 15.00 -10.47 -0.78
CA SER A 25 14.58 -10.08 0.57
C SER A 25 15.62 -10.43 1.65
N PRO A 26 16.28 -9.44 2.30
CA PRO A 26 17.30 -9.74 3.30
C PRO A 26 16.77 -9.84 4.73
N VAL A 27 15.50 -9.48 5.01
CA VAL A 27 15.07 -9.23 6.42
C VAL A 27 14.86 -10.49 7.25
N LEU A 28 14.59 -11.65 6.64
CA LEU A 28 14.32 -12.90 7.38
C LEU A 28 14.95 -14.10 6.66
N SER A 29 16.28 -14.13 6.58
CA SER A 29 17.00 -15.32 6.09
C SER A 29 17.30 -16.33 7.22
N SER A 30 17.29 -15.89 8.48
CA SER A 30 17.41 -16.77 9.65
C SER A 30 16.15 -16.66 10.50
N GLY A 31 15.62 -17.75 11.04
CA GLY A 31 14.39 -17.77 11.84
C GLY A 31 14.47 -17.03 13.20
N GLY A 32 15.27 -15.97 13.31
CA GLY A 32 15.40 -15.10 14.48
C GLY A 32 14.45 -13.90 14.43
N THR A 33 14.19 -13.32 15.60
CA THR A 33 13.49 -12.05 15.77
C THR A 33 14.48 -10.90 15.86
N ILE A 34 14.12 -9.70 15.41
CA ILE A 34 14.95 -8.50 15.57
C ILE A 34 14.45 -7.72 16.80
N ASP A 35 15.34 -7.48 17.77
CA ASP A 35 15.01 -6.86 19.05
C ASP A 35 16.12 -5.91 19.54
N ILE A 36 15.99 -5.40 20.77
CA ILE A 36 16.94 -4.46 21.36
C ILE A 36 18.36 -5.05 21.41
N GLY A 37 19.31 -4.31 20.82
CA GLY A 37 20.70 -4.73 20.69
C GLY A 37 21.03 -5.44 19.38
N SER A 38 20.03 -5.85 18.59
CA SER A 38 20.23 -6.34 17.21
C SER A 38 20.91 -5.27 16.34
N ARG A 39 21.74 -5.70 15.41
CA ARG A 39 22.51 -4.81 14.50
C ARG A 39 22.63 -5.38 13.10
N GLY A 40 22.78 -4.51 12.12
CA GLY A 40 23.09 -4.88 10.73
C GLY A 40 22.06 -4.38 9.74
N ASP A 41 22.13 -4.90 8.51
CA ASP A 41 21.29 -4.42 7.40
C ASP A 41 19.81 -4.74 7.59
N GLU A 42 19.48 -5.85 8.26
CA GLU A 42 18.09 -6.18 8.61
C GLU A 42 17.45 -5.10 9.49
N VAL A 43 18.21 -4.56 10.45
CA VAL A 43 17.77 -3.45 11.30
C VAL A 43 17.58 -2.17 10.50
N ARG A 44 18.46 -1.88 9.52
CA ARG A 44 18.32 -0.72 8.63
C ARG A 44 17.03 -0.81 7.83
N VAL A 45 16.70 -2.00 7.33
CA VAL A 45 15.45 -2.20 6.60
C VAL A 45 14.25 -1.96 7.52
N VAL A 46 14.23 -2.51 8.73
CA VAL A 46 13.17 -2.25 9.71
C VAL A 46 13.04 -0.76 10.03
N GLN A 47 14.14 -0.06 10.32
CA GLN A 47 14.15 1.38 10.59
C GLN A 47 13.62 2.17 9.40
N LYS A 48 13.97 1.77 8.17
CA LYS A 48 13.47 2.38 6.93
C LYS A 48 11.97 2.16 6.75
N LEU A 49 11.48 0.92 6.89
CA LEU A 49 10.05 0.59 6.79
C LEU A 49 9.22 1.32 7.85
N LEU A 50 9.72 1.42 9.09
CA LEU A 50 9.09 2.20 10.15
C LEU A 50 9.08 3.70 9.84
N ALA A 51 10.16 4.23 9.26
CA ALA A 51 10.24 5.64 8.88
C ALA A 51 9.26 5.96 7.74
N ASP A 52 9.19 5.09 6.73
CA ASP A 52 8.26 5.21 5.61
C ASP A 52 6.80 5.06 6.06
N ALA A 53 6.55 4.23 7.08
CA ALA A 53 5.26 4.11 7.74
C ALA A 53 4.94 5.29 8.70
N GLY A 54 5.88 6.21 8.93
CA GLY A 54 5.70 7.39 9.78
C GLY A 54 5.89 7.17 11.29
N PHE A 55 6.42 6.02 11.70
CA PHE A 55 6.64 5.65 13.11
C PHE A 55 8.07 5.92 13.60
N TYR A 56 9.02 6.15 12.69
CA TYR A 56 10.43 6.35 13.03
C TYR A 56 11.01 7.61 12.40
N ALA A 57 11.58 8.48 13.24
CA ALA A 57 12.24 9.73 12.82
C ALA A 57 13.73 9.78 13.22
N GLY A 58 14.27 8.65 13.70
CA GLY A 58 15.69 8.52 14.05
C GLY A 58 16.58 8.20 12.86
N GLU A 59 17.88 8.10 13.11
CA GLU A 59 18.84 7.69 12.08
C GLU A 59 18.64 6.21 11.70
N ILE A 60 18.84 5.90 10.42
CA ILE A 60 18.86 4.53 9.88
C ILE A 60 20.28 3.98 10.00
N ASP A 61 20.74 3.83 11.24
CA ASP A 61 22.12 3.45 11.57
C ASP A 61 22.35 1.93 11.56
N GLY A 62 21.27 1.15 11.55
CA GLY A 62 21.31 -0.31 11.65
C GLY A 62 21.55 -0.81 13.07
N ILE A 63 21.22 -0.01 14.09
CA ILE A 63 21.30 -0.37 15.50
C ILE A 63 19.90 -0.32 16.11
N TYR A 64 19.41 -1.46 16.59
CA TYR A 64 18.09 -1.53 17.20
C TYR A 64 18.18 -1.03 18.65
N GLY A 65 18.09 0.28 18.80
CA GLY A 65 18.11 0.98 20.09
C GLY A 65 16.71 1.25 20.65
N SER A 66 16.67 2.05 21.72
CA SER A 66 15.41 2.48 22.36
C SER A 66 14.48 3.25 21.41
N GLY A 67 15.03 4.03 20.48
CA GLY A 67 14.27 4.74 19.45
C GLY A 67 13.53 3.80 18.51
N THR A 68 14.23 2.79 17.98
CA THR A 68 13.63 1.79 17.07
C THR A 68 12.61 0.93 17.81
N GLN A 69 12.92 0.49 19.05
CA GLN A 69 11.97 -0.28 19.86
C GLN A 69 10.67 0.50 20.11
N ARG A 70 10.76 1.79 20.43
CA ARG A 70 9.60 2.65 20.61
C ARG A 70 8.75 2.72 19.34
N ALA A 71 9.39 2.95 18.18
CA ALA A 71 8.70 2.97 16.89
C ALA A 71 8.00 1.64 16.57
N VAL A 72 8.64 0.51 16.86
CA VAL A 72 8.03 -0.83 16.68
C VAL A 72 6.84 -1.02 17.60
N LYS A 73 6.92 -0.59 18.86
CA LYS A 73 5.78 -0.66 19.79
C LYS A 73 4.62 0.21 19.33
N GLU A 74 4.89 1.43 18.89
CA GLU A 74 3.88 2.34 18.34
C GLU A 74 3.23 1.74 17.09
N PHE A 75 4.04 1.17 16.18
CA PHE A 75 3.59 0.48 14.98
C PHE A 75 2.74 -0.76 15.29
N GLN A 76 3.18 -1.60 16.22
CA GLN A 76 2.43 -2.78 16.66
C GLN A 76 1.10 -2.37 17.27
N GLN A 77 1.12 -1.37 18.16
CA GLN A 77 -0.08 -0.84 18.80
C GLN A 77 -1.07 -0.27 17.78
N SER A 78 -0.62 0.50 16.80
CA SER A 78 -1.50 1.10 15.78
C SER A 78 -2.10 0.06 14.83
N ASN A 79 -1.43 -1.08 14.64
CA ASN A 79 -1.86 -2.15 13.74
C ASN A 79 -2.55 -3.31 14.46
N GLY A 80 -2.80 -3.20 15.78
CA GLY A 80 -3.47 -4.22 16.57
C GLY A 80 -2.65 -5.50 16.79
N LEU A 81 -1.32 -5.39 16.68
CA LEU A 81 -0.39 -6.48 16.97
C LEU A 81 -0.07 -6.55 18.46
N THR A 82 0.52 -7.68 18.88
CA THR A 82 1.10 -7.78 20.21
C THR A 82 2.23 -6.77 20.37
N VAL A 83 2.11 -5.86 21.34
CA VAL A 83 3.06 -4.76 21.58
C VAL A 83 4.31 -5.26 22.33
N SER A 84 5.07 -6.14 21.71
CA SER A 84 6.30 -6.71 22.28
C SER A 84 7.48 -5.75 22.14
N GLY A 85 7.48 -4.88 21.13
CA GLY A 85 8.65 -4.13 20.70
C GLY A 85 9.73 -5.00 20.07
N VAL A 86 9.38 -6.24 19.71
CA VAL A 86 10.21 -7.21 18.99
C VAL A 86 9.64 -7.37 17.60
N VAL A 87 10.50 -7.29 16.59
CA VAL A 87 10.12 -7.51 15.19
C VAL A 87 10.20 -9.00 14.91
N ASP A 88 9.08 -9.67 15.16
CA ASP A 88 8.83 -11.05 14.79
C ASP A 88 8.30 -11.17 13.36
N LYS A 89 8.06 -12.40 12.90
CA LYS A 89 7.56 -12.66 11.55
C LYS A 89 6.25 -11.92 11.25
N GLU A 90 5.36 -11.82 12.23
CA GLU A 90 4.10 -11.09 12.06
C GLU A 90 4.34 -9.59 11.89
N THR A 91 5.20 -9.02 12.74
CA THR A 91 5.60 -7.61 12.66
C THR A 91 6.31 -7.28 11.34
N VAL A 92 7.22 -8.16 10.86
CA VAL A 92 7.86 -7.99 9.54
C VAL A 92 6.84 -7.98 8.42
N LEU A 93 5.88 -8.91 8.43
CA LEU A 93 4.81 -8.90 7.43
C LEU A 93 4.07 -7.57 7.44
N TYR A 94 3.74 -7.02 8.61
CA TYR A 94 3.08 -5.71 8.69
C TYR A 94 4.00 -4.56 8.26
N LEU A 95 5.30 -4.62 8.56
CA LEU A 95 6.25 -3.58 8.13
C LEU A 95 6.46 -3.58 6.61
N GLU A 96 6.57 -4.75 5.99
CA GLU A 96 6.63 -4.90 4.52
C GLU A 96 5.34 -4.33 3.89
N ARG A 97 4.19 -4.60 4.50
CA ARG A 97 2.91 -3.99 4.11
C ARG A 97 2.90 -2.49 4.26
N ALA A 98 3.55 -1.95 5.28
CA ALA A 98 3.54 -0.52 5.59
C ALA A 98 4.60 0.28 4.80
N GLY A 99 5.73 -0.35 4.43
CA GLY A 99 6.89 0.34 3.85
C GLY A 99 7.24 -0.01 2.40
N GLY A 100 6.48 -0.89 1.74
CA GLY A 100 6.58 -1.09 0.30
C GLY A 100 6.82 -2.54 -0.10
N GLU A 101 5.84 -3.03 -0.86
CA GLU A 101 5.71 -4.30 -1.58
C GLU A 101 5.48 -5.58 -0.77
N PRO A 102 4.51 -6.41 -1.22
CA PRO A 102 4.17 -7.65 -0.54
C PRO A 102 5.25 -8.72 -0.79
N SER A 103 5.61 -9.49 0.23
CA SER A 103 6.57 -10.61 0.12
C SER A 103 6.11 -11.76 -0.79
N ARG A 104 4.82 -11.81 -1.16
CA ARG A 104 4.27 -12.77 -2.11
C ARG A 104 3.26 -12.10 -3.04
N TYR A 105 3.51 -12.22 -4.34
CA TYR A 105 2.59 -11.79 -5.40
C TYR A 105 2.81 -12.65 -6.65
N ASN A 106 1.80 -12.72 -7.51
CA ASN A 106 1.82 -13.46 -8.77
C ASN A 106 2.47 -12.61 -9.89
N ARG A 107 2.08 -11.34 -10.00
CA ARG A 107 2.70 -10.36 -10.90
C ARG A 107 2.51 -8.93 -10.40
N SER A 108 3.25 -7.98 -10.97
CA SER A 108 3.04 -6.54 -10.75
C SER A 108 2.67 -5.81 -12.04
N LEU A 109 1.94 -4.71 -11.90
CA LEU A 109 1.48 -3.85 -12.99
C LEU A 109 1.76 -2.38 -12.64
N LEU A 110 2.37 -1.63 -13.55
CA LEU A 110 2.42 -0.18 -13.45
C LEU A 110 1.10 0.39 -13.97
N MET A 111 0.31 1.00 -13.10
CA MET A 111 -1.01 1.53 -13.42
C MET A 111 -1.10 3.02 -13.14
N ARG A 112 -1.88 3.74 -13.97
CA ARG A 112 -2.24 5.13 -13.71
C ARG A 112 -3.42 5.16 -12.73
N ALA A 113 -3.14 5.51 -11.48
CA ALA A 113 -4.14 5.62 -10.43
C ALA A 113 -4.77 7.01 -10.39
N SER A 114 -6.08 7.04 -10.24
CA SER A 114 -6.82 8.20 -9.72
C SER A 114 -7.44 7.87 -8.36
N ALA A 115 -7.98 8.90 -7.71
CA ALA A 115 -8.64 8.81 -6.42
C ALA A 115 -10.09 9.28 -6.52
N TYR A 116 -11.00 8.63 -5.80
CA TYR A 116 -12.38 9.04 -5.67
C TYR A 116 -12.95 8.67 -4.30
N THR A 117 -14.12 9.21 -3.97
CA THR A 117 -14.80 8.99 -2.69
C THR A 117 -16.27 8.68 -2.91
N ALA A 118 -16.93 8.11 -1.90
CA ALA A 118 -18.39 7.88 -1.94
C ALA A 118 -19.24 9.14 -2.08
N ASN A 119 -18.66 10.30 -1.73
CA ASN A 119 -19.34 11.59 -1.75
C ASN A 119 -19.13 12.35 -3.07
N ASP A 120 -18.39 11.80 -4.03
CA ASP A 120 -18.18 12.47 -5.31
C ASP A 120 -19.46 12.44 -6.17
N PRO A 121 -19.71 13.49 -6.99
CA PRO A 121 -20.91 13.56 -7.82
C PRO A 121 -21.07 12.34 -8.73
N GLY A 122 -22.26 11.72 -8.69
CA GLY A 122 -22.58 10.54 -9.49
C GLY A 122 -22.15 9.21 -8.87
N CYS A 123 -21.68 9.20 -7.63
CA CYS A 123 -21.49 7.98 -6.85
C CYS A 123 -22.79 7.50 -6.21
N SER A 124 -23.06 6.19 -6.30
CA SER A 124 -24.19 5.55 -5.62
C SER A 124 -23.89 5.13 -4.18
N GLY A 125 -22.61 5.22 -3.76
CA GLY A 125 -22.12 4.69 -2.49
C GLY A 125 -21.86 3.18 -2.50
N PHE A 126 -22.09 2.48 -3.62
CA PHE A 126 -21.87 1.04 -3.76
C PHE A 126 -20.99 0.71 -4.97
N THR A 127 -20.18 -0.34 -4.84
CA THR A 127 -19.35 -0.91 -5.92
C THR A 127 -20.19 -1.75 -6.88
N TYR A 128 -19.60 -2.11 -8.03
CA TYR A 128 -20.19 -3.05 -8.99
C TYR A 128 -20.57 -4.40 -8.36
N ARG A 129 -19.75 -4.91 -7.43
CA ARG A 129 -20.03 -6.15 -6.68
C ARG A 129 -21.08 -5.97 -5.57
N GLY A 130 -21.56 -4.74 -5.35
CA GLY A 130 -22.64 -4.43 -4.41
C GLY A 130 -22.18 -4.12 -2.98
N ASN A 131 -20.87 -3.99 -2.75
CA ASN A 131 -20.35 -3.63 -1.43
C ASN A 131 -20.45 -2.13 -1.19
N GLN A 132 -20.63 -1.72 0.06
CA GLN A 132 -20.56 -0.31 0.44
C GLN A 132 -19.14 0.22 0.20
N LEU A 133 -19.05 1.32 -0.54
CA LEU A 133 -17.80 1.96 -0.89
C LEU A 133 -17.10 2.50 0.35
N ARG A 134 -15.82 2.14 0.48
CA ARG A 134 -14.89 2.54 1.54
C ARG A 134 -13.47 2.29 1.04
N ARG A 135 -12.48 2.90 1.68
CA ARG A 135 -11.06 2.60 1.43
C ARG A 135 -10.79 1.10 1.37
N GLY A 136 -9.95 0.68 0.42
CA GLY A 136 -9.57 -0.71 0.18
C GLY A 136 -10.42 -1.38 -0.91
N LEU A 137 -11.39 -0.68 -1.50
CA LEU A 137 -12.10 -1.13 -2.70
C LEU A 137 -11.64 -0.31 -3.90
N VAL A 138 -11.34 -0.94 -5.02
CA VAL A 138 -10.81 -0.23 -6.20
C VAL A 138 -11.58 -0.59 -7.46
N ALA A 139 -11.69 0.38 -8.37
CA ALA A 139 -12.22 0.15 -9.70
C ALA A 139 -11.09 -0.26 -10.65
N VAL A 140 -11.31 -1.32 -11.42
CA VAL A 140 -10.33 -1.85 -12.39
C VAL A 140 -10.99 -2.13 -13.74
N ASP A 141 -10.16 -2.47 -14.74
CA ASP A 141 -10.60 -3.17 -15.94
C ASP A 141 -10.61 -4.69 -15.69
N PRO A 142 -11.78 -5.37 -15.67
CA PRO A 142 -11.86 -6.81 -15.40
C PRO A 142 -11.11 -7.70 -16.40
N THR A 143 -10.79 -7.19 -17.58
CA THR A 143 -9.99 -7.93 -18.58
C THR A 143 -8.50 -7.95 -18.25
N VAL A 144 -8.04 -7.02 -17.40
CA VAL A 144 -6.64 -6.91 -16.95
C VAL A 144 -6.47 -7.43 -15.51
N ILE A 145 -7.41 -7.09 -14.63
CA ILE A 145 -7.47 -7.53 -13.23
C ILE A 145 -8.88 -8.06 -12.96
N PRO A 146 -9.08 -9.38 -12.83
CA PRO A 146 -10.38 -9.94 -12.52
C PRO A 146 -11.00 -9.35 -11.23
N LEU A 147 -12.32 -9.24 -11.20
CA LEU A 147 -13.01 -8.77 -10.00
C LEU A 147 -12.86 -9.78 -8.85
N GLY A 148 -12.60 -9.28 -7.65
CA GLY A 148 -12.33 -10.05 -6.43
C GLY A 148 -10.85 -10.32 -6.18
N THR A 149 -9.97 -10.02 -7.14
CA THR A 149 -8.53 -10.14 -6.97
C THR A 149 -8.05 -9.26 -5.82
N ARG A 150 -7.21 -9.84 -4.94
CA ARG A 150 -6.53 -9.11 -3.86
C ARG A 150 -5.29 -8.41 -4.41
N LEU A 151 -5.10 -7.17 -4.00
CA LEU A 151 -4.07 -6.27 -4.49
C LEU A 151 -3.29 -5.66 -3.33
N TYR A 152 -2.03 -5.38 -3.57
CA TYR A 152 -1.30 -4.35 -2.82
C TYR A 152 -0.94 -3.21 -3.78
N ILE A 153 -1.15 -1.97 -3.38
CA ILE A 153 -0.92 -0.80 -4.22
C ILE A 153 0.09 0.09 -3.51
N ASN A 154 1.27 0.26 -4.11
CA ASN A 154 2.34 1.05 -3.52
C ASN A 154 1.86 2.50 -3.27
N GLY A 155 2.01 2.97 -2.02
CA GLY A 155 1.53 4.29 -1.59
C GLY A 155 0.02 4.38 -1.28
N TYR A 156 -0.73 3.28 -1.32
CA TYR A 156 -2.14 3.24 -0.94
C TYR A 156 -2.47 2.14 0.09
N GLY A 157 -1.89 0.95 -0.07
CA GLY A 157 -2.08 -0.21 0.78
C GLY A 157 -2.85 -1.35 0.11
N TYR A 158 -3.45 -2.24 0.91
CA TYR A 158 -4.22 -3.37 0.40
C TYR A 158 -5.56 -2.97 -0.18
N ALA A 159 -5.95 -3.68 -1.24
CA ALA A 159 -7.21 -3.46 -1.93
C ALA A 159 -7.83 -4.74 -2.49
N ILE A 160 -9.12 -4.65 -2.83
CA ILE A 160 -9.86 -5.65 -3.60
C ILE A 160 -10.37 -4.97 -4.87
N ALA A 161 -10.15 -5.61 -6.02
CA ALA A 161 -10.75 -5.25 -7.30
C ALA A 161 -12.27 -5.47 -7.24
N ASP A 162 -13.02 -4.47 -6.77
CA ASP A 162 -14.42 -4.67 -6.39
C ASP A 162 -15.39 -3.89 -7.27
N ASP A 163 -14.88 -2.97 -8.08
CA ASP A 163 -15.66 -2.05 -8.88
C ASP A 163 -15.17 -1.96 -10.34
N ILE A 164 -16.00 -1.37 -11.20
CA ILE A 164 -15.68 -1.08 -12.60
C ILE A 164 -16.05 0.36 -12.92
N GLY A 165 -15.26 1.03 -13.75
CA GLY A 165 -15.59 2.35 -14.28
C GLY A 165 -15.58 2.35 -15.80
N SER A 166 -16.50 3.10 -16.43
CA SER A 166 -16.49 3.24 -17.90
C SER A 166 -15.17 3.80 -18.42
N SER A 167 -14.54 4.67 -17.63
CA SER A 167 -13.25 5.30 -17.92
C SER A 167 -12.05 4.58 -17.29
N ILE A 168 -12.26 3.42 -16.67
CA ILE A 168 -11.20 2.59 -16.08
C ILE A 168 -10.98 1.42 -17.02
N LYS A 169 -10.00 1.60 -17.91
CA LYS A 169 -9.66 0.69 -19.00
C LYS A 169 -8.16 0.44 -19.02
N GLU A 170 -7.77 -0.75 -19.42
CA GLU A 170 -6.37 -1.18 -19.53
C GLU A 170 -5.59 -0.94 -18.22
N ASN A 171 -4.51 -0.14 -18.28
CA ASN A 171 -3.61 0.11 -17.15
C ASN A 171 -4.08 1.25 -16.23
N ARG A 172 -5.40 1.43 -16.09
CA ARG A 172 -5.99 2.45 -15.21
C ARG A 172 -6.66 1.80 -14.00
N ILE A 173 -6.52 2.44 -12.85
CA ILE A 173 -7.13 2.00 -11.59
C ILE A 173 -7.69 3.21 -10.85
N ASP A 174 -8.84 3.07 -10.20
CA ASP A 174 -9.42 4.13 -9.37
C ASP A 174 -9.48 3.69 -7.92
N LEU A 175 -8.85 4.47 -7.05
CA LEU A 175 -8.66 4.15 -5.64
C LEU A 175 -9.71 4.87 -4.81
N SER A 176 -10.45 4.12 -3.98
CA SER A 176 -11.43 4.72 -3.09
C SER A 176 -10.76 5.31 -1.85
N PHE A 177 -11.21 6.47 -1.42
CA PHE A 177 -10.76 7.12 -0.21
C PHE A 177 -11.97 7.46 0.67
N ASP A 178 -11.76 7.47 1.97
CA ASP A 178 -12.81 7.80 2.93
C ASP A 178 -13.08 9.31 3.00
N SER A 179 -12.09 10.13 2.62
CA SER A 179 -12.21 11.58 2.61
C SER A 179 -11.76 12.21 1.29
N ARG A 180 -12.43 13.30 0.93
CA ARG A 180 -12.11 14.06 -0.28
C ARG A 180 -10.76 14.76 -0.17
N ALA A 181 -10.40 15.22 1.02
CA ALA A 181 -9.09 15.83 1.28
C ALA A 181 -7.96 14.84 0.96
N GLU A 182 -8.07 13.59 1.42
CA GLU A 182 -7.07 12.57 1.14
C GLU A 182 -7.02 12.21 -0.35
N ALA A 183 -8.18 12.06 -1.00
CA ALA A 183 -8.25 11.84 -2.44
C ALA A 183 -7.55 12.96 -3.24
N PHE A 184 -7.74 14.23 -2.83
CA PHE A 184 -7.05 15.38 -3.43
C PHE A 184 -5.54 15.36 -3.18
N SER A 185 -5.10 15.04 -1.96
CA SER A 185 -3.67 14.90 -1.65
C SER A 185 -3.01 13.76 -2.42
N PHE A 186 -3.73 12.67 -2.69
CA PHE A 186 -3.26 11.59 -3.54
C PHE A 186 -3.19 12.01 -5.02
N GLY A 187 -4.22 12.67 -5.54
CA GLY A 187 -4.24 13.15 -6.93
C GLY A 187 -4.17 12.02 -7.95
N VAL A 188 -3.59 12.29 -9.13
CA VAL A 188 -3.39 11.28 -10.19
C VAL A 188 -1.90 10.99 -10.31
N ARG A 189 -1.52 9.72 -10.21
CA ARG A 189 -0.12 9.29 -10.28
C ARG A 189 0.01 7.87 -10.81
N ASN A 190 1.20 7.50 -11.26
CA ASN A 190 1.50 6.10 -11.52
C ASN A 190 1.79 5.40 -10.20
N VAL A 191 1.25 4.19 -10.04
CA VAL A 191 1.48 3.30 -8.90
C VAL A 191 1.81 1.92 -9.40
N THR A 192 2.62 1.19 -8.63
CA THR A 192 2.78 -0.24 -8.86
C THR A 192 1.72 -1.01 -8.09
N VAL A 193 1.00 -1.88 -8.80
CA VAL A 193 -0.06 -2.74 -8.29
C VAL A 193 0.42 -4.18 -8.30
N TYR A 194 0.47 -4.81 -7.14
CA TYR A 194 0.85 -6.21 -6.97
C TYR A 194 -0.41 -7.06 -6.92
N ILE A 195 -0.47 -8.06 -7.79
CA ILE A 195 -1.54 -9.05 -7.86
C ILE A 195 -1.19 -10.18 -6.88
N LEU A 196 -1.98 -10.37 -5.83
CA LEU A 196 -1.63 -11.31 -4.75
C LEU A 196 -2.12 -12.75 -5.00
N ASP A 197 -3.07 -12.91 -5.93
CA ASP A 197 -3.71 -14.18 -6.31
C ASP A 197 -3.65 -14.39 -7.83
#